data_AF-A0A968MX60-F1
#
_entry.id   AF-A0A968MX60-F1
#
_cell.length_a   1.000
_cell.length_b   1.000
_cell.length_c   1.000
_cell.angle_alpha   90.00
_cell.angle_beta   90.00
_cell.angle_gamma   90.00
#
_symmetry.space_group_name_H-M   'P 1'
#
loop_
_entity.id
_entity.type
_entity.pdbx_description
1 polymer ?
#
loop_
_entity_poly.entity_id
_entity_poly.type
_entity_poly.pdbx_seq_one_letter_code
_entity_poly.pdbx_strand_id
1 'polypeptide(L)'
;MSWGTLFLYFFVFQVNLLQVRDAYIYANTITKGAFLFHYTVIPIILGILYFLRKKKGSVLPDSGFLNQLFSWFVTVLLVFIASAELDNIFIIITNAGKNNYMQMLEISHKVGYPILWAMFAFILISIGIKNKLKIMRIQALFLFGLIILKLFLFDVWSMSEGGRIAAFIFLG
;
A
#
# COMPACT_ATOMS: atom_id res chain seq x y z
N MET A 1 -7.64 -6.79 -21.97
CA MET A 1 -6.43 -6.75 -21.13
C MET A 1 -6.70 -7.62 -19.91
N SER A 2 -6.05 -8.77 -19.77
CA SER A 2 -6.33 -9.68 -18.65
C SER A 2 -5.76 -9.10 -17.34
N TRP A 3 -6.38 -9.40 -16.22
CA TRP A 3 -5.90 -8.96 -14.89
C TRP A 3 -4.45 -9.36 -14.62
N GLY A 4 -4.04 -10.52 -15.15
CA GLY A 4 -2.67 -11.01 -15.05
C GLY A 4 -1.65 -10.13 -15.78
N THR A 5 -2.00 -9.48 -16.90
CA THR A 5 -1.05 -8.58 -17.58
C THR A 5 -0.81 -7.31 -16.78
N LEU A 6 -1.85 -6.78 -16.10
CA LEU A 6 -1.68 -5.66 -15.17
C LEU A 6 -0.76 -6.05 -14.02
N PHE A 7 -1.00 -7.21 -13.39
CA PHE A 7 -0.15 -7.70 -12.31
C PHE A 7 1.31 -7.84 -12.73
N LEU A 8 1.58 -8.49 -13.87
CA LEU A 8 2.92 -8.67 -14.39
C LEU A 8 3.60 -7.33 -14.69
N TYR A 9 2.88 -6.38 -15.28
CA TYR A 9 3.40 -5.04 -15.51
C TYR A 9 3.81 -4.36 -14.20
N PHE A 10 2.95 -4.42 -13.17
CA PHE A 10 3.28 -3.84 -11.86
C PHE A 10 4.45 -4.54 -11.18
N PHE A 11 4.51 -5.87 -11.26
CA PHE A 11 5.62 -6.63 -10.70
C PHE A 11 6.95 -6.26 -11.36
N VAL A 12 6.97 -6.20 -12.70
CA VAL A 12 8.15 -5.77 -13.46
C VAL A 12 8.52 -4.32 -13.12
N PHE A 13 7.54 -3.42 -13.07
CA PHE A 13 7.77 -2.02 -12.68
C PHE A 13 8.40 -1.94 -11.28
N GLN A 14 7.90 -2.70 -10.32
CA GLN A 14 8.41 -2.72 -8.96
C GLN A 14 9.87 -3.22 -8.90
N VAL A 15 10.22 -4.26 -9.66
CA VAL A 15 11.60 -4.76 -9.74
C VAL A 15 12.54 -3.70 -10.33
N ASN A 16 12.13 -3.02 -11.40
CA ASN A 16 12.93 -1.93 -12.00
C ASN A 16 13.09 -0.75 -11.04
N LEU A 17 12.05 -0.41 -10.28
CA LEU A 17 12.08 0.65 -9.28
C LEU A 17 13.12 0.38 -8.18
N LEU A 18 13.22 -0.86 -7.72
CA LEU A 18 14.24 -1.28 -6.74
C LEU A 18 15.65 -1.08 -7.29
N GLN A 19 15.90 -1.44 -8.55
CA GLN A 19 17.21 -1.25 -9.19
C GLN A 19 17.58 0.25 -9.31
N VAL A 20 16.61 1.08 -9.70
CA VAL A 20 16.81 2.55 -9.81
C VAL A 20 17.07 3.16 -8.43
N ARG A 21 16.38 2.67 -7.39
CA ARG A 21 16.60 3.09 -6.00
C ARG A 21 17.99 2.68 -5.50
N ASP A 22 18.42 1.47 -5.78
CA ASP A 22 19.74 0.98 -5.38
C ASP A 22 20.86 1.76 -6.10
N ALA A 23 20.65 2.11 -7.39
CA ALA A 23 21.54 2.98 -8.13
C ALA A 23 21.61 4.41 -7.55
N TYR A 24 20.50 4.95 -7.04
CA TYR A 24 20.47 6.22 -6.33
C TYR A 24 21.19 6.15 -4.98
N ILE A 25 20.94 5.12 -4.16
CA ILE A 25 21.44 5.03 -2.78
C ILE A 25 22.89 4.54 -2.68
N TYR A 26 23.26 3.53 -3.46
CA TYR A 26 24.55 2.84 -3.33
C TYR A 26 25.53 3.24 -4.43
N ALA A 27 25.07 3.36 -5.68
CA ALA A 27 25.95 3.67 -6.80
C ALA A 27 26.16 5.19 -6.99
N ASN A 28 25.25 6.01 -6.47
CA ASN A 28 25.23 7.47 -6.64
C ASN A 28 25.34 7.90 -8.12
N THR A 29 24.88 7.04 -9.04
CA THR A 29 24.95 7.23 -10.50
C THR A 29 23.74 7.98 -11.04
N ILE A 30 22.67 8.05 -10.26
CA ILE A 30 21.41 8.69 -10.61
C ILE A 30 21.19 9.90 -9.70
N THR A 31 20.84 11.04 -10.27
CA THR A 31 20.55 12.24 -9.50
C THR A 31 19.19 12.15 -8.81
N LYS A 32 18.98 12.89 -7.71
CA LYS A 32 17.68 12.98 -7.02
C LYS A 32 16.54 13.37 -7.96
N GLY A 33 16.80 14.27 -8.92
CA GLY A 33 15.83 14.68 -9.94
C GLY A 33 15.42 13.55 -10.88
N ALA A 34 16.40 12.76 -11.36
CA ALA A 34 16.12 11.58 -12.17
C ALA A 34 15.38 10.50 -11.39
N PHE A 35 15.71 10.33 -10.09
CA PHE A 35 14.93 9.46 -9.21
C PHE A 35 13.49 9.95 -9.11
N LEU A 36 13.23 11.22 -8.82
CA LEU A 36 11.88 11.79 -8.68
C LEU A 36 10.98 11.62 -9.93
N PHE A 37 11.56 11.40 -11.10
CA PHE A 37 10.78 11.23 -12.32
C PHE A 37 9.87 9.98 -12.29
N HIS A 38 10.19 8.95 -11.51
CA HIS A 38 9.33 7.77 -11.39
C HIS A 38 7.94 8.09 -10.81
N TYR A 39 7.81 9.17 -10.02
CA TYR A 39 6.52 9.58 -9.46
C TYR A 39 5.51 10.03 -10.52
N THR A 40 5.95 10.35 -11.75
CA THR A 40 5.05 10.64 -12.87
C THR A 40 4.18 9.45 -13.27
N VAL A 41 4.56 8.23 -12.88
CA VAL A 41 3.80 7.00 -13.15
C VAL A 41 2.58 6.87 -12.22
N ILE A 42 2.61 7.46 -11.01
CA ILE A 42 1.49 7.41 -10.05
C ILE A 42 0.19 8.00 -10.62
N PRO A 43 0.14 9.23 -11.17
CA PRO A 43 -1.10 9.78 -11.72
C PRO A 43 -1.63 8.95 -12.91
N ILE A 44 -0.75 8.29 -13.67
CA ILE A 44 -1.15 7.37 -14.75
C ILE A 44 -1.86 6.14 -14.16
N ILE A 45 -1.30 5.56 -13.09
CA ILE A 45 -1.90 4.41 -12.38
C ILE A 45 -3.26 4.81 -11.77
N LEU A 46 -3.33 5.95 -11.08
CA LEU A 46 -4.58 6.45 -10.51
C LEU A 46 -5.64 6.73 -11.59
N GLY A 47 -5.22 7.27 -12.73
CA GLY A 47 -6.07 7.50 -13.90
C GLY A 47 -6.63 6.19 -14.47
N ILE A 48 -5.80 5.16 -14.64
CA ILE A 48 -6.22 3.83 -15.09
C ILE A 48 -7.23 3.22 -14.11
N LEU A 49 -6.95 3.27 -12.81
CA LEU A 49 -7.83 2.71 -11.78
C LEU A 49 -9.17 3.46 -11.67
N TYR A 50 -9.14 4.79 -11.80
CA TYR A 50 -10.34 5.60 -11.90
C TYR A 50 -11.18 5.23 -13.14
N PHE A 51 -10.53 5.08 -14.30
CA PHE A 51 -11.19 4.70 -15.56
C PHE A 51 -11.83 3.30 -15.47
N LEU A 52 -11.12 2.33 -14.87
CA LEU A 52 -11.63 0.98 -14.64
C LEU A 52 -12.84 0.96 -13.70
N ARG A 53 -12.89 1.85 -12.70
CA ARG A 53 -14.04 1.99 -11.80
C ARG A 53 -15.21 2.75 -12.42
N LYS A 54 -14.96 3.68 -13.35
CA LYS A 54 -15.99 4.49 -14.03
C LYS A 54 -16.72 3.69 -15.13
N LYS A 55 -16.03 2.78 -15.84
CA LYS A 55 -16.66 1.86 -16.80
C LYS A 55 -17.36 0.70 -16.09
N LYS A 56 -18.53 0.99 -15.54
CA LYS A 56 -19.36 0.05 -14.74
C LYS A 56 -20.00 -1.11 -15.52
N GLY A 57 -19.61 -1.39 -16.78
CA GLY A 57 -20.32 -2.39 -17.60
C GLY A 57 -19.62 -2.96 -18.84
N SER A 58 -18.32 -2.75 -19.05
CA SER A 58 -17.62 -3.40 -20.21
C SER A 58 -16.25 -4.00 -19.90
N VAL A 59 -15.73 -3.82 -18.67
CA VAL A 59 -14.45 -4.37 -18.23
C VAL A 59 -14.57 -5.17 -16.92
N LEU A 60 -15.57 -4.86 -16.10
CA LEU A 60 -15.89 -5.61 -14.90
C LEU A 60 -16.85 -6.75 -15.29
N PRO A 61 -16.58 -8.00 -14.90
CA PRO A 61 -17.54 -9.09 -15.02
C PRO A 61 -18.85 -8.67 -14.37
N ASP A 62 -19.98 -9.12 -14.91
CA ASP A 62 -21.28 -8.98 -14.25
C ASP A 62 -21.21 -9.49 -12.80
N SER A 63 -22.17 -9.08 -11.97
CA SER A 63 -22.27 -9.13 -10.50
C SER A 63 -21.96 -10.46 -9.75
N GLY A 64 -21.30 -11.43 -10.39
CA GLY A 64 -20.78 -12.65 -9.81
C GLY A 64 -19.41 -12.54 -9.12
N PHE A 65 -18.96 -13.71 -8.67
CA PHE A 65 -17.75 -13.93 -7.86
C PHE A 65 -16.47 -13.31 -8.44
N LEU A 66 -16.29 -13.36 -9.76
CA LEU A 66 -15.08 -12.82 -10.42
C LEU A 66 -14.94 -11.30 -10.27
N ASN A 67 -16.04 -10.56 -10.27
CA ASN A 67 -16.01 -9.10 -10.06
C ASN A 67 -15.66 -8.76 -8.62
N GLN A 68 -16.19 -9.54 -7.67
CA GLN A 68 -15.83 -9.39 -6.26
C GLN A 68 -14.35 -9.67 -6.03
N LEU A 69 -13.82 -10.78 -6.56
CA LEU A 69 -12.39 -11.11 -6.52
C LEU A 69 -11.54 -10.01 -7.16
N PHE A 70 -11.98 -9.48 -8.31
CA PHE A 70 -11.25 -8.41 -8.95
C PHE A 70 -11.20 -7.13 -8.10
N SER A 71 -12.32 -6.75 -7.48
CA SER A 71 -12.36 -5.61 -6.58
C SER A 71 -11.37 -5.78 -5.42
N TRP A 72 -11.28 -6.98 -4.85
CA TRP A 72 -10.30 -7.31 -3.81
C TRP A 72 -8.87 -7.20 -4.33
N PHE A 73 -8.61 -7.77 -5.50
CA PHE A 73 -7.31 -7.72 -6.15
C PHE A 73 -6.85 -6.28 -6.37
N VAL A 74 -7.71 -5.39 -6.88
CA VAL A 74 -7.39 -3.96 -7.03
C VAL A 74 -7.06 -3.31 -5.71
N THR A 75 -7.85 -3.57 -4.67
CA THR A 75 -7.62 -2.96 -3.36
C THR A 75 -6.28 -3.40 -2.77
N VAL A 76 -5.95 -4.70 -2.83
CA VAL A 76 -4.65 -5.22 -2.38
C VAL A 76 -3.51 -4.62 -3.19
N LEU A 77 -3.65 -4.58 -4.52
CA LEU A 77 -2.63 -4.03 -5.42
C LEU A 77 -2.39 -2.54 -5.15
N LEU A 78 -3.45 -1.76 -4.94
CA LEU A 78 -3.35 -0.34 -4.59
C LEU A 78 -2.61 -0.12 -3.28
N VAL A 79 -2.96 -0.89 -2.25
CA VAL A 79 -2.30 -0.79 -0.93
C VAL A 79 -0.84 -1.19 -1.04
N PHE A 80 -0.52 -2.25 -1.81
CA PHE A 80 0.85 -2.68 -2.06
C PHE A 80 1.67 -1.59 -2.75
N ILE A 81 1.16 -1.03 -3.85
CA ILE A 81 1.83 0.06 -4.58
C ILE A 81 2.03 1.26 -3.67
N ALA A 82 0.99 1.70 -2.96
CA ALA A 82 1.08 2.85 -2.06
C ALA A 82 2.11 2.61 -0.93
N SER A 83 2.23 1.38 -0.44
CA SER A 83 3.21 1.02 0.60
C SER A 83 4.65 1.04 0.05
N ALA A 84 4.85 0.53 -1.16
CA ALA A 84 6.13 0.59 -1.86
C ALA A 84 6.58 2.04 -2.15
N GLU A 85 5.64 2.89 -2.56
CA GLU A 85 5.91 4.32 -2.79
C GLU A 85 6.22 5.05 -1.49
N LEU A 86 5.56 4.69 -0.39
CA LEU A 86 5.83 5.29 0.92
C LEU A 86 7.29 5.09 1.35
N ASP A 87 7.87 3.92 1.09
CA ASP A 87 9.28 3.65 1.38
C ASP A 87 10.21 4.60 0.61
N ASN A 88 9.93 4.82 -0.67
CA ASN A 88 10.71 5.73 -1.51
C ASN A 88 10.57 7.18 -1.05
N ILE A 89 9.36 7.59 -0.66
CA ILE A 89 9.10 8.91 -0.10
C ILE A 89 9.88 9.11 1.19
N PHE A 90 9.87 8.13 2.09
CA PHE A 90 10.62 8.18 3.35
C PHE A 90 12.11 8.38 3.11
N ILE A 91 12.69 7.62 2.19
CA ILE A 91 14.11 7.74 1.79
C ILE A 91 14.42 9.16 1.28
N ILE A 92 13.54 9.74 0.47
CA ILE A 92 13.75 11.07 -0.11
C ILE A 92 13.62 12.17 0.94
N ILE A 93 12.58 12.13 1.77
CA ILE A 93 12.27 13.17 2.77
C ILE A 93 13.36 13.19 3.85
N THR A 94 13.79 12.01 4.29
CA THR A 94 14.84 11.88 5.31
C THR A 94 16.26 12.06 4.74
N ASN A 95 16.39 12.20 3.41
CA ASN A 95 17.66 12.13 2.68
C ASN A 95 18.50 10.92 3.13
N ALA A 96 17.85 9.76 3.23
CA ALA A 96 18.52 8.53 3.62
C ALA A 96 19.62 8.18 2.61
N GLY A 97 20.80 7.89 3.12
CA GLY A 97 21.93 7.36 2.37
C GLY A 97 22.25 5.93 2.79
N LYS A 98 23.36 5.39 2.27
CA LYS A 98 23.79 4.01 2.49
C LYS A 98 23.75 3.55 3.96
N ASN A 99 24.14 4.41 4.90
CA ASN A 99 24.35 4.02 6.31
C ASN A 99 23.07 3.99 7.14
N ASN A 100 22.04 4.77 6.78
CA ASN A 100 20.78 4.88 7.52
C ASN A 100 19.56 4.37 6.72
N TYR A 101 19.77 3.93 5.48
CA TYR A 101 18.73 3.39 4.59
C TYR A 101 17.87 2.31 5.25
N MET A 102 18.50 1.28 5.82
CA MET A 102 17.78 0.16 6.44
C MET A 102 16.95 0.62 7.63
N GLN A 103 17.48 1.55 8.44
CA GLN A 103 16.76 2.13 9.58
C GLN A 103 15.54 2.94 9.13
N MET A 104 15.65 3.72 8.04
CA MET A 104 14.54 4.50 7.52
C MET A 104 13.44 3.61 6.92
N LEU A 105 13.81 2.52 6.26
CA LEU A 105 12.84 1.52 5.80
C LEU A 105 12.12 0.85 6.98
N GLU A 106 12.85 0.51 8.04
CA GLU A 106 12.25 -0.09 9.23
C GLU A 106 11.21 0.85 9.86
N ILE A 107 11.50 2.15 9.94
CA ILE A 107 10.54 3.17 10.42
C ILE A 107 9.33 3.25 9.49
N SER A 108 9.53 3.27 8.18
CA SER A 108 8.44 3.26 7.19
C SER A 108 7.55 2.02 7.35
N HIS A 109 8.14 0.84 7.54
CA HIS A 109 7.40 -0.42 7.69
C HIS A 109 6.68 -0.53 9.03
N LYS A 110 7.29 -0.08 10.13
CA LYS A 110 6.69 -0.15 11.46
C LYS A 110 5.59 0.89 11.65
N VAL A 111 5.84 2.14 11.23
CA VAL A 111 4.95 3.27 11.53
C VAL A 111 4.20 3.74 10.29
N GLY A 112 4.91 3.91 9.18
CA GLY A 112 4.32 4.44 7.94
C GLY A 112 3.22 3.54 7.36
N TYR A 113 3.46 2.23 7.29
CA TYR A 113 2.51 1.28 6.69
C TYR A 113 1.17 1.24 7.44
N PRO A 114 1.11 1.08 8.78
CA PRO A 114 -0.15 1.17 9.51
C PRO A 114 -0.92 2.47 9.28
N ILE A 115 -0.23 3.62 9.27
CA ILE A 115 -0.87 4.92 9.03
C ILE A 115 -1.46 4.97 7.62
N LEU A 116 -0.69 4.57 6.61
CA LEU A 116 -1.15 4.53 5.23
C LEU A 116 -2.36 3.60 5.06
N TRP A 117 -2.31 2.40 5.61
CA TRP A 117 -3.39 1.43 5.53
C TRP A 117 -4.66 1.95 6.23
N ALA A 118 -4.51 2.63 7.39
CA ALA A 118 -5.62 3.24 8.09
C ALA A 118 -6.28 4.35 7.26
N MET A 119 -5.49 5.25 6.66
CA MET A 119 -6.01 6.28 5.75
C MET A 119 -6.76 5.64 4.57
N PHE A 120 -6.20 4.58 3.99
CA PHE A 120 -6.83 3.87 2.88
C PHE A 120 -8.16 3.21 3.30
N ALA A 121 -8.20 2.60 4.48
CA ALA A 121 -9.41 2.03 5.06
C ALA A 121 -10.49 3.10 5.33
N PHE A 122 -10.09 4.28 5.83
CA PHE A 122 -11.01 5.42 6.00
C PHE A 122 -11.59 5.92 4.68
N ILE A 123 -10.79 5.97 3.60
CA ILE A 123 -11.29 6.32 2.27
C ILE A 123 -12.28 5.26 1.77
N LEU A 124 -11.95 3.98 1.90
CA LEU A 124 -12.80 2.87 1.47
C LEU A 124 -14.14 2.83 2.23
N ILE A 125 -14.13 3.03 3.55
CA ILE A 125 -15.36 3.03 4.34
C ILE A 125 -16.22 4.26 4.01
N SER A 126 -15.62 5.44 3.83
CA SER A 126 -16.33 6.67 3.46
C SER A 126 -17.03 6.53 2.11
N ILE A 127 -16.34 6.01 1.10
CA ILE A 127 -16.92 5.73 -0.22
C ILE A 127 -17.96 4.61 -0.12
N GLY A 128 -17.69 3.56 0.66
CA GLY A 128 -18.57 2.41 0.87
C GLY A 128 -19.88 2.75 1.57
N ILE A 129 -19.89 3.74 2.47
CA ILE A 129 -21.10 4.27 3.11
C ILE A 129 -21.85 5.18 2.13
N LYS A 130 -21.18 6.18 1.56
CA LYS A 130 -21.80 7.16 0.64
C LYS A 130 -22.49 6.50 -0.55
N ASN A 131 -21.86 5.48 -1.13
CA ASN A 131 -22.37 4.77 -2.30
C ASN A 131 -23.11 3.46 -1.96
N LYS A 132 -23.32 3.16 -0.67
CA LYS A 132 -23.93 1.91 -0.16
C LYS A 132 -23.24 0.62 -0.62
N LEU A 133 -21.96 0.67 -0.99
CA LEU A 133 -21.19 -0.48 -1.50
C LEU A 133 -20.69 -1.39 -0.36
N LYS A 134 -21.36 -2.53 -0.15
CA LYS A 134 -21.00 -3.51 0.90
C LYS A 134 -19.55 -4.00 0.77
N ILE A 135 -19.08 -4.25 -0.45
CA ILE A 135 -17.74 -4.79 -0.71
C ILE A 135 -16.61 -3.87 -0.23
N MET A 136 -16.73 -2.55 -0.44
CA MET A 136 -15.71 -1.58 -0.01
C MET A 136 -15.65 -1.48 1.51
N ARG A 137 -16.79 -1.62 2.21
CA ARG A 137 -16.83 -1.65 3.68
C ARG A 137 -16.14 -2.88 4.24
N ILE A 138 -16.35 -4.06 3.64
CA ILE A 138 -15.68 -5.30 4.06
C ILE A 138 -14.16 -5.19 3.83
N GLN A 139 -13.73 -4.64 2.69
CA GLN A 139 -12.31 -4.41 2.39
C GLN A 139 -11.66 -3.45 3.41
N ALA A 140 -12.36 -2.39 3.80
CA ALA A 140 -11.89 -1.48 4.85
C ALA A 140 -11.74 -2.19 6.20
N LEU A 141 -12.74 -2.98 6.60
CA LEU A 141 -12.70 -3.76 7.84
C LEU A 141 -11.55 -4.78 7.83
N PHE A 142 -11.29 -5.43 6.69
CA PHE A 142 -10.17 -6.34 6.53
C PHE A 142 -8.82 -5.61 6.68
N LEU A 143 -8.66 -4.42 6.08
CA LEU A 143 -7.45 -3.62 6.27
C LEU A 143 -7.26 -3.20 7.74
N PHE A 144 -8.32 -2.77 8.42
CA PHE A 144 -8.24 -2.49 9.87
C PHE A 144 -7.85 -3.74 10.67
N GLY A 145 -8.42 -4.90 10.34
CA GLY A 145 -8.04 -6.18 10.95
C GLY A 145 -6.57 -6.51 10.73
N LEU A 146 -6.03 -6.29 9.53
CA LEU A 146 -4.61 -6.48 9.23
C LEU A 146 -3.71 -5.53 10.03
N ILE A 147 -4.11 -4.27 10.21
CA ILE A 147 -3.37 -3.30 11.03
C ILE A 147 -3.33 -3.77 12.48
N ILE A 148 -4.49 -4.09 13.07
CA ILE A 148 -4.58 -4.56 14.46
C ILE A 148 -3.74 -5.82 14.64
N LEU A 149 -3.86 -6.79 13.73
CA LEU A 149 -3.07 -8.01 13.77
C LEU A 149 -1.57 -7.72 13.72
N LYS A 150 -1.13 -6.80 12.85
CA LYS A 150 0.27 -6.40 12.74
C LYS A 150 0.76 -5.73 14.03
N LEU A 151 0.04 -4.74 14.55
CA LEU A 151 0.39 -4.06 15.80
C LEU A 151 0.46 -5.06 16.96
N PHE A 152 -0.47 -6.02 17.01
CA PHE A 152 -0.48 -7.03 18.06
C PHE A 152 0.70 -8.01 17.94
N LEU A 153 0.95 -8.56 16.76
CA LEU A 153 2.02 -9.56 16.58
C LEU A 153 3.42 -8.97 16.67
N PHE A 154 3.63 -7.75 16.17
CA PHE A 154 4.97 -7.16 16.08
C PHE A 154 5.25 -6.17 17.21
N ASP A 155 4.28 -5.34 17.59
CA ASP A 155 4.54 -4.29 18.59
C ASP A 155 4.31 -4.81 20.01
N VAL A 156 3.19 -5.50 20.29
CA VAL A 156 2.86 -5.98 21.66
C VAL A 156 3.85 -7.04 22.17
N TRP A 157 4.43 -7.85 21.30
CA TRP A 157 5.46 -8.83 21.71
C TRP A 157 6.75 -8.16 22.17
N SER A 158 7.05 -6.98 21.64
CA SER A 158 8.23 -6.18 22.03
C SER A 158 7.99 -5.27 23.25
N MET A 159 6.74 -5.16 23.73
CA MET A 159 6.39 -4.34 24.89
C MET A 159 6.77 -5.02 26.22
N SER A 160 6.97 -4.19 27.25
CA SER A 160 7.10 -4.66 28.62
C SER A 160 5.86 -5.45 29.07
N GLU A 161 6.02 -6.30 30.08
CA GLU A 161 4.94 -7.17 30.60
C GLU A 161 3.64 -6.38 30.91
N GLY A 162 3.75 -5.15 31.41
CA GLY A 162 2.59 -4.27 31.64
C GLY A 162 1.87 -3.81 30.36
N GLY A 163 2.63 -3.52 29.29
CA GLY A 163 2.06 -3.16 27.99
C GLY A 163 1.34 -4.33 27.32
N ARG A 164 1.85 -5.54 27.49
CA ARG A 164 1.23 -6.77 27.01
C ARG A 164 -0.11 -7.03 27.71
N ILE A 165 -0.18 -6.86 29.04
CA ILE A 165 -1.41 -7.02 29.82
C ILE A 165 -2.47 -5.99 29.41
N ALA A 166 -2.10 -4.72 29.25
CA ALA A 166 -3.03 -3.68 28.81
C ALA A 166 -3.60 -3.96 27.42
N ALA A 167 -2.78 -4.42 26.48
CA ALA A 167 -3.21 -4.77 25.13
C ALA A 167 -4.24 -5.92 25.12
N PHE A 168 -4.06 -6.95 25.96
CA PHE A 168 -5.04 -8.04 26.09
C PHE A 168 -6.37 -7.55 26.66
N ILE A 169 -6.36 -6.65 27.64
CA ILE A 169 -7.60 -6.09 28.24
C ILE A 169 -8.41 -5.27 27.23
N PHE A 170 -7.75 -4.46 26.39
CA PHE A 170 -8.46 -3.68 25.36
C PHE A 170 -9.00 -4.53 24.20
N LEU A 171 -8.43 -5.71 23.97
CA LEU A 171 -8.87 -6.60 22.91
C LEU A 171 -10.12 -7.41 23.29
N GLY A 172 -10.32 -7.64 24.60
CA GLY A 172 -11.41 -8.44 25.15
C GLY A 172 -11.01 -9.90 25.37
#